data_AF-A0A016WH36-F1
#
_entry.id   AF-A0A016WH36-F1
#
_cell.length_a   1.000
_cell.length_b   1.000
_cell.length_c   1.000
_cell.angle_alpha   90.00
_cell.angle_beta   90.00
_cell.angle_gamma   90.00
#
_symmetry.space_group_name_H-M   'P 1'
#
loop_
_entity.id
_entity.type
_entity.pdbx_description
1 polymer ?
#
loop_
_entity_poly.entity_id
_entity_poly.type
_entity_poly.pdbx_seq_one_letter_code
_entity_poly.pdbx_strand_id
1 'polypeptide(L)'
;MLACHAGCRVRFPADLTSPDLREAMDELDNACLDASDQQTVLLQRILSQLTTLNFRMERLERDNRTLTSNTDLLVERSTPKSNCVFCSVEDNRDNHFSGRCSRFSDPVARTAQAMVLRLCLKCLKPEHGAEDCRMRCGGCGRDHNCCCAAPNHVHKPQQNDQGHEAADHQQSTPNLARLANSNRAVPHHEKNVAVYK
;
A
#
# COMPACT_ATOMS: atom_id res chain seq x y z
N MET A 1 24.49 -30.28 42.16
CA MET A 1 25.40 -30.24 43.33
C MET A 1 25.05 -29.01 44.15
N LEU A 2 24.21 -29.15 45.18
CA LEU A 2 24.03 -28.13 46.22
C LEU A 2 24.82 -28.60 47.44
N ALA A 3 25.83 -27.84 47.84
CA ALA A 3 26.56 -28.06 49.09
C ALA A 3 25.71 -27.50 50.25
N CYS A 4 25.20 -28.38 51.11
CA CYS A 4 24.55 -28.00 52.36
C CYS A 4 25.61 -27.48 53.34
N HIS A 5 25.52 -26.22 53.73
CA HIS A 5 26.27 -25.66 54.85
C HIS A 5 25.78 -26.29 56.16
N ALA A 6 26.52 -27.27 56.66
CA ALA A 6 26.40 -27.79 58.01
C ALA A 6 27.00 -26.76 58.99
N GLY A 7 26.22 -26.28 59.97
CA GLY A 7 26.82 -25.63 61.14
C GLY A 7 26.08 -24.47 61.82
N CYS A 8 24.87 -24.08 61.41
CA CYS A 8 24.13 -23.05 62.17
C CYS A 8 23.40 -23.69 63.36
N ARG A 9 24.09 -23.85 64.50
CA ARG A 9 23.44 -24.18 65.79
C ARG A 9 22.73 -22.92 66.29
N VAL A 10 21.41 -22.87 66.12
CA VAL A 10 20.57 -21.84 66.74
C VAL A 10 20.57 -22.08 68.25
N ARG A 11 21.34 -21.28 69.00
CA ARG A 11 21.22 -21.22 70.47
C ARG A 11 20.03 -20.33 70.78
N PHE A 12 18.95 -20.91 71.30
CA PHE A 12 17.83 -20.14 71.84
C PHE A 12 18.23 -19.56 73.20
N PRO A 13 18.23 -18.22 73.39
CA PRO A 13 18.44 -17.61 74.69
C PRO A 13 17.33 -18.04 75.64
N ALA A 14 17.68 -18.47 76.86
CA ALA A 14 16.71 -18.94 77.85
C ALA A 14 15.87 -17.82 78.48
N ASP A 15 16.18 -16.54 78.21
CA ASP A 15 15.51 -15.36 78.76
C ASP A 15 15.03 -14.40 77.66
N LEU A 16 14.33 -14.91 76.64
CA LEU A 16 13.60 -14.04 75.71
C LEU A 16 12.42 -13.42 76.46
N THR A 17 12.54 -12.16 76.85
CA THR A 17 11.45 -11.44 77.48
C THR A 17 10.36 -11.16 76.43
N SER A 18 9.09 -11.17 76.85
CA SER A 18 7.91 -10.85 76.02
C SER A 18 8.08 -9.62 75.09
N PRO A 19 8.73 -8.50 75.47
CA PRO A 19 8.94 -7.37 74.58
C PRO A 19 9.94 -7.62 73.43
N ASP A 20 11.04 -8.33 73.65
CA ASP A 20 12.07 -8.55 72.61
C ASP A 20 11.53 -9.39 71.44
N LEU A 21 10.67 -10.37 71.74
CA LEU A 21 10.00 -11.18 70.71
C LEU A 21 9.00 -10.35 69.90
N ARG A 22 8.28 -9.42 70.54
CA ARG A 22 7.35 -8.53 69.84
C ARG A 22 8.08 -7.58 68.90
N GLU A 23 9.19 -7.00 69.34
CA GLU A 23 10.02 -6.13 68.49
C GLU A 23 10.56 -6.91 67.28
N ALA A 24 11.07 -8.13 67.48
CA ALA A 24 11.53 -8.97 66.38
C ALA A 24 10.42 -9.37 65.40
N MET A 25 9.18 -9.59 65.87
CA MET A 25 8.03 -9.85 64.99
C MET A 25 7.63 -8.60 64.20
N ASP A 26 7.60 -7.43 64.84
CA ASP A 26 7.30 -6.15 64.20
C ASP A 26 8.37 -5.81 63.13
N GLU A 27 9.65 -6.08 63.40
CA GLU A 27 10.74 -5.95 62.40
C GLU A 27 10.53 -6.88 61.18
N LEU A 28 10.11 -8.11 61.42
CA LEU A 28 9.87 -9.09 60.35
C LEU A 28 8.66 -8.71 59.48
N ASP A 29 7.59 -8.22 60.10
CA ASP A 29 6.39 -7.74 59.40
C ASP A 29 6.70 -6.50 58.56
N ASN A 30 7.45 -5.53 59.10
CA ASN A 30 7.89 -4.35 58.35
C ASN A 30 8.79 -4.72 57.16
N ALA A 31 9.75 -5.63 57.35
CA ALA A 31 10.60 -6.11 56.26
C ALA A 31 9.80 -6.85 55.16
N CYS A 32 8.74 -7.56 55.53
CA CYS A 32 7.84 -8.20 54.55
C CYS A 32 7.02 -7.18 53.75
N LEU A 33 6.57 -6.09 54.37
CA LEU A 33 5.86 -5.00 53.69
C LEU A 33 6.77 -4.31 52.65
N ASP A 34 8.00 -3.98 53.02
CA ASP A 34 8.99 -3.36 52.11
C ASP A 34 9.32 -4.25 50.90
N ALA A 35 9.45 -5.57 51.13
CA ALA A 35 9.69 -6.54 50.07
C ALA A 35 8.51 -6.65 49.09
N SER A 36 7.27 -6.61 49.62
CA SER A 36 6.06 -6.58 48.82
C SER A 36 5.98 -5.31 47.98
N ASP A 37 6.25 -4.15 48.57
CA ASP A 37 6.22 -2.87 47.86
C ASP A 37 7.26 -2.83 46.72
N GLN A 38 8.48 -3.33 46.97
CA GLN A 38 9.49 -3.43 45.94
C GLN A 38 9.07 -4.36 44.79
N GLN A 39 8.42 -5.48 45.10
CA GLN A 39 7.88 -6.40 44.10
C GLN A 39 6.78 -5.74 43.25
N THR A 40 5.88 -4.96 43.87
CA THR A 40 4.82 -4.25 43.12
C THR A 40 5.39 -3.22 42.15
N VAL A 41 6.41 -2.45 42.57
CA VAL A 41 7.08 -1.46 41.70
C VAL A 41 7.75 -2.13 40.51
N LEU A 42 8.41 -3.27 40.72
CA LEU A 42 9.03 -4.03 39.63
C LEU A 42 7.98 -4.58 38.65
N LEU A 43 6.89 -5.15 39.15
CA LEU A 43 5.79 -5.64 38.30
C LEU A 43 5.17 -4.50 37.50
N GLN A 44 4.90 -3.36 38.14
CA GLN A 44 4.36 -2.19 37.46
C GLN A 44 5.30 -1.68 36.36
N ARG A 45 6.61 -1.68 36.61
CA ARG A 45 7.62 -1.34 35.61
C ARG A 45 7.60 -2.33 34.44
N ILE A 46 7.56 -3.63 34.70
CA ILE A 46 7.50 -4.65 33.65
C ILE A 46 6.23 -4.49 32.81
N LEU A 47 5.07 -4.29 33.44
CA LEU A 47 3.81 -4.09 32.74
C LEU A 47 3.85 -2.85 31.85
N SER A 48 4.40 -1.73 32.35
CA SER A 48 4.58 -0.51 31.54
C SER A 48 5.53 -0.68 30.35
N GLN A 49 6.55 -1.54 30.50
CA GLN A 49 7.46 -1.88 29.40
C GLN A 49 6.77 -2.75 28.37
N LEU A 50 5.98 -3.74 28.80
CA LEU A 50 5.21 -4.60 27.90
C LEU A 50 4.17 -3.82 27.11
N THR A 51 3.44 -2.89 27.74
CA THR A 51 2.48 -2.03 27.00
C THR A 51 3.18 -1.16 25.96
N THR A 52 4.35 -0.60 26.30
CA THR A 52 5.17 0.17 25.36
C THR A 52 5.65 -0.67 24.19
N LEU A 53 6.10 -1.91 24.45
CA LEU A 53 6.55 -2.83 23.40
C LEU A 53 5.40 -3.25 22.49
N ASN A 54 4.23 -3.56 23.04
CA ASN A 54 3.04 -3.92 22.27
C ASN A 54 2.63 -2.77 21.33
N PHE A 55 2.57 -1.54 21.82
CA PHE A 55 2.26 -0.38 20.97
C PHE A 55 3.26 -0.21 19.82
N ARG A 56 4.56 -0.39 20.12
CA ARG A 56 5.61 -0.32 19.09
C ARG A 56 5.47 -1.44 18.06
N MET A 57 5.13 -2.64 18.50
CA MET A 57 4.91 -3.79 17.61
C MET A 57 3.72 -3.57 16.68
N GLU A 58 2.57 -3.16 17.20
CA GLU A 58 1.39 -2.86 16.37
C GLU A 58 1.67 -1.75 15.34
N ARG A 59 2.46 -0.74 15.73
CA ARG A 59 2.90 0.31 14.80
C ARG A 59 3.77 -0.25 13.68
N LEU A 60 4.77 -1.08 14.03
CA LEU A 60 5.63 -1.71 13.04
C LEU A 60 4.84 -2.61 12.08
N GLU A 61 3.85 -3.36 12.58
CA GLU A 61 2.99 -4.18 11.72
C GLU A 61 2.16 -3.34 10.75
N ARG A 62 1.62 -2.19 11.20
CA ARG A 62 0.93 -1.25 10.33
C ARG A 62 1.86 -0.69 9.25
N ASP A 63 3.04 -0.23 9.65
CA ASP A 63 4.03 0.33 8.72
C ASP A 63 4.50 -0.73 7.71
N ASN A 64 4.70 -1.97 8.15
CA ASN A 64 5.10 -3.09 7.29
C ASN A 64 4.02 -3.44 6.24
N ARG A 65 2.74 -3.46 6.64
CA ARG A 65 1.62 -3.64 5.71
C ARG A 65 1.58 -2.54 4.64
N THR A 66 1.75 -1.28 5.05
CA THR A 66 1.81 -0.15 4.10
C THR A 66 3.00 -0.26 3.16
N LEU A 67 4.19 -0.60 3.68
CA LEU A 67 5.39 -0.75 2.86
C LEU A 67 5.24 -1.88 1.83
N THR A 68 4.68 -3.01 2.25
CA THR A 68 4.41 -4.15 1.36
C THR A 68 3.45 -3.73 0.25
N SER A 69 2.32 -3.11 0.60
CA SER A 69 1.34 -2.62 -0.40
C SER A 69 1.96 -1.61 -1.38
N ASN A 70 2.78 -0.69 -0.90
CA ASN A 70 3.47 0.27 -1.76
C ASN A 70 4.48 -0.43 -2.69
N THR A 71 5.17 -1.44 -2.19
CA THR A 71 6.13 -2.23 -2.97
C THR A 71 5.43 -3.00 -4.08
N ASP A 72 4.29 -3.62 -3.79
CA ASP A 72 3.48 -4.33 -4.78
C ASP A 72 3.04 -3.41 -5.91
N LEU A 73 2.58 -2.20 -5.58
CA LEU A 73 2.21 -1.18 -6.59
C LEU A 73 3.40 -0.75 -7.45
N LEU A 74 4.59 -0.60 -6.85
CA LEU A 74 5.80 -0.26 -7.61
C LEU A 74 6.22 -1.39 -8.55
N VAL A 75 6.12 -2.65 -8.10
CA VAL A 75 6.38 -3.83 -8.94
C VAL A 75 5.40 -3.90 -10.11
N GLU A 76 4.10 -3.69 -9.86
CA GLU A 76 3.08 -3.71 -10.91
C GLU A 76 3.31 -2.61 -11.98
N ARG A 77 3.74 -1.43 -11.54
CA ARG A 77 4.01 -0.28 -12.42
C ARG A 77 5.34 -0.36 -13.17
N SER A 78 6.34 -1.03 -12.59
CA SER A 78 7.67 -1.20 -13.18
C SER A 78 7.79 -2.41 -14.08
N THR A 79 6.86 -3.38 -13.97
CA THR A 79 6.79 -4.50 -14.91
C THR A 79 6.72 -3.96 -16.34
N PRO A 80 7.72 -4.28 -17.20
CA PRO A 80 7.71 -3.84 -18.59
C PRO A 80 6.43 -4.30 -19.30
N LYS A 81 5.76 -3.37 -19.98
CA LYS A 81 4.58 -3.65 -20.78
C LYS A 81 4.90 -3.35 -22.24
N SER A 82 4.57 -4.30 -23.11
CA SER A 82 4.65 -4.07 -24.55
C SER A 82 3.62 -3.01 -24.97
N ASN A 83 4.05 -2.04 -25.78
CA ASN A 83 3.14 -1.04 -26.39
C ASN A 83 2.20 -1.66 -27.45
N CYS A 84 2.51 -2.86 -27.93
CA CYS A 84 1.67 -3.65 -28.81
C CYS A 84 1.03 -4.78 -28.01
N VAL A 85 -0.30 -4.76 -27.87
CA VAL A 85 -1.03 -5.77 -27.11
C VAL A 85 -0.96 -7.17 -27.74
N PHE A 86 -0.52 -7.28 -28.98
CA PHE A 86 -0.39 -8.55 -29.70
C PHE A 86 1.00 -9.19 -29.59
N CYS A 87 2.00 -8.42 -29.14
CA CYS A 87 3.40 -8.86 -29.02
C CYS A 87 3.82 -8.92 -27.55
N SER A 88 4.68 -9.88 -27.20
CA SER A 88 5.35 -9.86 -25.90
C SER A 88 6.34 -8.69 -25.83
N VAL A 89 6.89 -8.44 -24.64
CA VAL A 89 7.91 -7.39 -24.44
C VAL A 89 9.15 -7.69 -25.28
N GLU A 90 9.54 -8.95 -25.40
CA GLU A 90 10.72 -9.41 -26.14
C GLU A 90 10.54 -9.30 -27.66
N ASP A 91 9.30 -9.49 -28.14
CA ASP A 91 8.93 -9.41 -29.55
C ASP A 91 8.71 -7.96 -30.02
N ASN A 92 8.43 -7.02 -29.11
CA ASN A 92 8.19 -5.61 -29.42
C ASN A 92 9.46 -4.73 -29.31
N ARG A 93 10.53 -5.13 -30.02
CA ARG A 93 11.86 -4.48 -29.92
C ARG A 93 11.92 -3.06 -30.47
N ASP A 94 11.11 -2.77 -31.48
CA ASP A 94 10.96 -1.45 -32.11
C ASP A 94 9.89 -0.59 -31.42
N ASN A 95 9.28 -1.10 -30.35
CA ASN A 95 8.32 -0.38 -29.52
C ASN A 95 7.08 0.13 -30.30
N HIS A 96 6.62 -0.65 -31.27
CA HIS A 96 5.44 -0.32 -32.07
C HIS A 96 4.14 -0.43 -31.27
N PHE A 97 3.13 0.32 -31.72
CA PHE A 97 1.76 0.22 -31.22
C PHE A 97 0.98 -0.88 -31.97
N SER A 98 -0.07 -1.42 -31.34
CA SER A 98 -0.90 -2.49 -31.89
C SER A 98 -1.43 -2.24 -33.31
N GLY A 99 -1.77 -0.99 -33.66
CA GLY A 99 -2.24 -0.63 -35.00
C GLY A 99 -1.15 -0.64 -36.09
N ARG A 100 0.13 -0.69 -35.70
CA ARG A 100 1.30 -0.76 -36.59
C ARG A 100 2.04 -2.10 -36.48
N CYS A 101 1.42 -3.11 -35.87
CA CYS A 101 2.04 -4.41 -35.70
C CYS A 101 2.24 -5.10 -37.06
N SER A 102 3.50 -5.31 -37.46
CA SER A 102 3.86 -5.96 -38.72
C SER A 102 3.55 -7.46 -38.72
N ARG A 103 3.58 -8.11 -37.55
CA ARG A 103 3.22 -9.53 -37.38
C ARG A 103 1.73 -9.79 -37.60
N PHE A 104 0.88 -8.81 -37.27
CA PHE A 104 -0.57 -8.86 -37.43
C PHE A 104 -1.03 -7.64 -38.22
N SER A 105 -0.61 -7.58 -39.48
CA SER A 105 -0.88 -6.43 -40.36
C SER A 105 -2.35 -6.34 -40.76
N ASP A 106 -3.02 -7.47 -40.91
CA ASP A 106 -4.42 -7.53 -41.34
C ASP A 106 -5.41 -7.51 -40.15
N PRO A 107 -6.58 -6.88 -40.32
CA PRO A 107 -7.59 -6.81 -39.25
C PRO A 107 -8.12 -8.18 -38.79
N VAL A 108 -8.11 -9.18 -39.67
CA VAL A 108 -8.62 -10.53 -39.36
C VAL A 108 -7.65 -11.24 -38.41
N ALA A 109 -6.35 -11.21 -38.69
CA ALA A 109 -5.31 -11.75 -37.82
C ALA A 109 -5.24 -11.00 -36.49
N ARG A 110 -5.43 -9.68 -36.48
CA ARG A 110 -5.55 -8.92 -35.21
C ARG A 110 -6.75 -9.38 -34.38
N THR A 111 -7.89 -9.62 -35.03
CA THR A 111 -9.09 -10.13 -34.35
C THR A 111 -8.88 -11.54 -33.82
N ALA A 112 -8.33 -12.44 -34.64
CA ALA A 112 -8.00 -13.81 -34.24
C ALA A 112 -7.02 -13.82 -33.05
N GLN A 113 -5.97 -13.01 -33.12
CA GLN A 113 -5.00 -12.88 -32.03
C GLN A 113 -5.63 -12.28 -30.76
N ALA A 114 -6.49 -11.27 -30.89
CA ALA A 114 -7.24 -10.72 -29.76
C ALA A 114 -8.11 -11.79 -29.08
N MET A 115 -8.76 -12.67 -29.86
CA MET A 115 -9.54 -13.78 -29.32
C MET A 115 -8.66 -14.81 -28.59
N VAL A 116 -7.51 -15.17 -29.16
CA VAL A 116 -6.54 -16.08 -28.51
C VAL A 116 -6.05 -15.50 -27.18
N LEU A 117 -5.79 -14.20 -27.13
CA LEU A 117 -5.38 -13.48 -25.93
C LEU A 117 -6.53 -13.13 -24.98
N ARG A 118 -7.77 -13.54 -25.30
CA ARG A 118 -8.99 -13.20 -24.54
C ARG A 118 -9.10 -11.70 -24.26
N LEU A 119 -8.98 -10.91 -25.31
CA LEU A 119 -9.13 -9.47 -25.27
C LEU A 119 -10.49 -9.06 -25.83
N CYS A 120 -11.08 -8.03 -25.24
CA CYS A 120 -12.27 -7.40 -25.77
C CYS A 120 -11.98 -6.74 -27.13
N LEU A 121 -12.72 -7.12 -28.17
CA LEU A 121 -12.51 -6.61 -29.53
C LEU A 121 -12.80 -5.10 -29.69
N LYS A 122 -13.53 -4.50 -28.73
CA LYS A 122 -13.84 -3.06 -28.72
C LYS A 122 -12.73 -2.21 -28.10
N CYS A 123 -12.04 -2.69 -27.06
CA CYS A 123 -11.07 -1.87 -26.32
C CYS A 123 -9.68 -2.52 -26.10
N LEU A 124 -9.51 -3.77 -26.51
CA LEU A 124 -8.29 -4.58 -26.35
C LEU A 124 -7.79 -4.70 -24.90
N LYS A 125 -8.68 -4.51 -23.92
CA LYS A 125 -8.45 -4.90 -22.52
C LYS A 125 -8.82 -6.37 -22.32
N PRO A 126 -8.42 -7.00 -21.20
CA PRO A 126 -8.87 -8.35 -20.85
C PRO A 126 -10.38 -8.52 -20.98
N GLU A 127 -10.81 -9.73 -21.33
CA GLU A 127 -12.20 -10.11 -21.56
C GLU A 127 -13.13 -9.64 -20.44
N HIS A 128 -14.25 -9.06 -20.84
CA HIS A 128 -15.35 -8.61 -20.00
C HIS A 128 -16.65 -8.75 -20.80
N GLY A 129 -17.80 -8.65 -20.12
CA GLY A 129 -19.10 -8.71 -20.77
C GLY A 129 -19.21 -7.70 -21.91
N ALA A 130 -19.81 -8.10 -23.04
CA ALA A 130 -19.92 -7.25 -24.22
C ALA A 130 -20.63 -5.90 -23.95
N GLU A 131 -21.53 -5.92 -22.96
CA GLU A 131 -22.32 -4.78 -22.47
C GLU A 131 -21.54 -3.85 -21.52
N ASP A 132 -20.49 -4.37 -20.86
CA ASP A 132 -19.65 -3.57 -19.95
C ASP A 132 -18.66 -2.68 -20.72
N CYS A 133 -18.44 -2.99 -22.00
CA CYS A 133 -17.52 -2.25 -22.84
C CYS A 133 -18.14 -0.97 -23.40
N ARG A 134 -17.94 0.14 -22.69
CA ARG A 134 -18.41 1.48 -23.10
C ARG A 134 -17.52 2.21 -24.12
N MET A 135 -16.51 1.52 -24.67
CA MET A 135 -15.59 2.13 -25.64
C MET A 135 -16.26 2.27 -27.01
N ARG A 136 -16.25 3.49 -27.54
CA ARG A 136 -16.71 3.84 -28.89
C ARG A 136 -15.53 4.31 -29.73
N CYS A 137 -15.55 3.99 -31.02
CA CYS A 137 -14.54 4.45 -31.96
C CYS A 137 -14.54 5.98 -32.03
N GLY A 138 -13.43 6.65 -31.68
CA GLY A 138 -13.34 8.11 -31.75
C GLY A 138 -13.49 8.67 -33.17
N GLY A 139 -13.18 7.86 -34.19
CA GLY A 139 -13.36 8.25 -35.59
C GLY A 139 -14.81 8.20 -36.04
N CYS A 140 -15.57 7.16 -35.71
CA CYS A 140 -16.92 6.94 -36.28
C CYS A 140 -18.07 6.81 -35.28
N GLY A 141 -17.78 6.90 -33.98
CA GLY A 141 -18.77 6.79 -32.92
C GLY A 141 -19.40 5.40 -32.73
N ARG A 142 -19.02 4.38 -33.51
CA ARG A 142 -19.58 3.02 -33.45
C ARG A 142 -18.81 2.13 -32.46
N ASP A 143 -19.42 1.02 -32.09
CA ASP A 143 -18.91 0.05 -31.11
C ASP A 143 -17.87 -0.89 -31.71
N HIS A 144 -16.74 -0.35 -32.19
CA HIS A 144 -15.58 -1.13 -32.62
C HIS A 144 -14.25 -0.46 -32.26
N ASN A 145 -13.17 -1.25 -32.23
CA ASN A 145 -11.82 -0.72 -32.20
C ASN A 145 -11.33 -0.42 -33.63
N CYS A 146 -10.83 0.79 -33.88
CA CYS A 146 -10.23 1.17 -35.15
C CYS A 146 -9.09 0.22 -35.60
N CYS A 147 -8.42 -0.45 -34.65
CA CYS A 147 -7.38 -1.41 -34.98
C CYS A 147 -7.92 -2.68 -35.65
N CYS A 148 -9.16 -3.10 -35.36
CA CYS A 148 -9.71 -4.38 -35.83
C CYS A 148 -10.74 -4.22 -36.96
N ALA A 149 -11.06 -2.98 -37.35
CA ALA A 149 -11.99 -2.71 -38.45
C ALA A 149 -11.27 -2.75 -39.81
N ALA A 150 -11.96 -3.24 -40.84
CA ALA A 150 -11.47 -3.16 -42.21
C ALA A 150 -11.46 -1.70 -42.70
N PRO A 151 -10.47 -1.29 -43.53
CA PRO A 151 -10.33 0.08 -44.03
C PRO A 151 -11.49 0.57 -44.92
N ASN A 152 -12.45 -0.30 -45.27
CA ASN A 152 -13.58 0.05 -46.15
C ASN A 152 -14.62 0.99 -45.51
N HIS A 153 -14.45 1.39 -44.24
CA HIS A 153 -15.15 2.55 -43.69
C HIS A 153 -14.40 3.83 -44.06
N VAL A 154 -14.37 4.16 -45.35
CA VAL A 154 -14.11 5.53 -45.80
C VAL A 154 -15.23 6.37 -45.20
N HIS A 155 -14.86 7.20 -44.23
CA HIS A 155 -15.73 8.24 -43.71
C HIS A 155 -16.13 9.16 -44.86
N LYS A 156 -17.35 9.00 -45.37
CA LYS A 156 -18.06 10.16 -45.90
C LYS A 156 -18.26 11.08 -44.70
N PRO A 157 -17.69 12.30 -44.68
CA PRO A 157 -18.00 13.25 -43.63
C PRO A 157 -19.51 13.40 -43.59
N GLN A 158 -20.08 13.13 -42.42
CA GLN A 158 -21.49 13.33 -42.16
C GLN A 158 -21.73 14.84 -42.31
N GLN A 159 -22.26 15.26 -43.47
CA GLN A 159 -22.67 16.64 -43.70
C GLN A 159 -23.78 16.94 -42.69
N ASN A 160 -23.43 17.75 -41.68
CA ASN A 160 -24.41 18.35 -40.79
C ASN A 160 -25.23 19.34 -41.60
N ASP A 161 -26.40 18.92 -42.09
CA ASP A 161 -27.51 19.83 -42.35
C ASP A 161 -28.08 20.27 -40.99
N GLN A 162 -27.49 21.30 -40.41
CA GLN A 162 -28.11 22.07 -39.32
C GLN A 162 -28.51 23.43 -39.87
N GLY A 163 -29.78 23.52 -40.23
CA GLY A 163 -30.49 24.78 -40.42
C GLY A 163 -30.50 25.60 -39.12
N HIS A 164 -30.32 26.90 -39.31
CA HIS A 164 -30.40 27.97 -38.33
C HIS A 164 -31.64 27.88 -37.44
N GLU A 165 -31.48 28.18 -36.15
CA GLU A 165 -32.32 29.19 -35.49
C GLU A 165 -31.54 29.81 -34.32
N ALA A 166 -31.41 31.14 -34.40
CA ALA A 166 -30.78 31.98 -33.41
C ALA A 166 -31.75 32.24 -32.25
N ALA A 167 -31.30 32.03 -31.02
CA ALA A 167 -31.96 32.59 -29.85
C ALA A 167 -30.89 32.98 -28.82
N ASP A 168 -30.81 34.30 -28.61
CA ASP A 168 -30.10 35.01 -27.56
C ASP A 168 -30.42 34.43 -26.17
N HIS A 169 -29.38 34.07 -25.41
CA HIS A 169 -29.48 33.99 -23.96
C HIS A 169 -28.15 34.36 -23.29
N GLN A 170 -28.08 35.62 -22.88
CA GLN A 170 -27.10 36.13 -21.92
C GLN A 170 -27.45 35.62 -20.52
N GLN A 171 -26.66 34.73 -19.92
CA GLN A 171 -26.63 34.55 -18.46
C GLN A 171 -25.21 34.31 -17.94
N SER A 172 -24.66 35.38 -17.38
CA SER A 172 -23.85 35.49 -16.17
C SER A 172 -23.15 34.25 -15.61
N THR A 173 -21.83 34.24 -15.69
CA THR A 173 -20.94 33.41 -14.87
C THR A 173 -20.54 34.12 -13.57
N PRO A 174 -20.67 33.50 -12.38
CA PRO A 174 -19.82 33.81 -11.24
C PRO A 174 -18.70 32.76 -11.15
N ASN A 175 -17.46 33.20 -11.38
CA ASN A 175 -16.27 32.36 -11.31
C ASN A 175 -15.84 32.21 -9.84
N LEU A 176 -16.06 31.03 -9.27
CA LEU A 176 -15.77 30.69 -7.88
C LEU A 176 -14.40 30.01 -7.77
N ALA A 177 -13.58 30.52 -6.84
CA ALA A 177 -12.51 29.84 -6.11
C ALA A 177 -11.29 29.27 -6.89
N ARG A 178 -10.25 30.10 -6.96
CA ARG A 178 -8.84 29.68 -7.12
C ARG A 178 -8.26 29.39 -5.72
N LEU A 179 -8.35 28.14 -5.26
CA LEU A 179 -7.58 27.64 -4.12
C LEU A 179 -6.23 27.15 -4.63
N ALA A 180 -5.23 28.03 -4.59
CA ALA A 180 -3.83 27.66 -4.77
C ALA A 180 -3.30 27.04 -3.46
N ASN A 181 -3.18 25.71 -3.45
CA ASN A 181 -2.54 24.97 -2.38
C ASN A 181 -1.01 24.98 -2.64
N SER A 182 -0.28 25.81 -1.91
CA SER A 182 1.17 25.97 -2.09
C SER A 182 1.92 24.90 -1.31
N ASN A 183 2.63 24.06 -2.04
CA ASN A 183 3.50 23.00 -1.55
C ASN A 183 4.57 23.54 -0.60
N ARG A 184 4.61 22.99 0.62
CA ARG A 184 5.68 23.18 1.59
C ARG A 184 6.88 22.34 1.16
N ALA A 185 7.97 22.99 0.79
CA ALA A 185 9.26 22.37 0.53
C ALA A 185 9.76 21.64 1.79
N VAL A 186 10.16 20.38 1.63
CA VAL A 186 10.91 19.61 2.64
C VAL A 186 12.39 19.66 2.24
N PRO A 187 13.30 20.13 3.11
CA PRO A 187 14.72 20.15 2.80
C PRO A 187 15.30 18.73 2.84
N HIS A 188 16.03 18.38 1.78
CA HIS A 188 16.91 17.22 1.73
C HIS A 188 18.03 17.39 2.77
N HIS A 189 18.10 16.47 3.73
CA HIS A 189 19.25 16.32 4.61
C HIS A 189 20.17 15.27 3.98
N GLU A 190 21.17 15.72 3.22
CA GLU A 190 22.33 14.89 2.87
C GLU A 190 23.04 14.47 4.17
N LYS A 191 23.26 13.16 4.34
CA LYS A 191 24.16 12.63 5.36
C LYS A 191 25.39 12.09 4.64
N ASN A 192 26.50 12.77 4.88
CA ASN A 192 27.85 12.34 4.52
C ASN A 192 28.11 10.94 5.09
N VAL A 193 28.43 9.99 4.21
CA VAL A 193 29.04 8.71 4.59
C VAL A 193 30.55 8.90 4.51
N ALA A 194 31.18 8.99 5.67
CA ALA A 194 32.63 8.95 5.81
C ALA A 194 33.13 7.54 5.47
N VAL A 195 33.95 7.44 4.43
CA VAL A 195 34.74 6.25 4.10
C VAL A 195 35.98 6.28 4.98
N TYR A 196 36.07 5.38 5.95
CA TYR A 196 37.33 5.08 6.63
C TYR A 196 38.17 4.18 5.72
N LYS A 197 39.40 4.61 5.46
CA LYS A 197 40.50 3.78 4.94
C LYS A 197 41.33 3.27 6.10
#